data_AF-A0A1M6R407-F1
#
_entry.id   AF-A0A1M6R407-F1
#
_cell.length_a   1.000
_cell.length_b   1.000
_cell.length_c   1.000
_cell.angle_alpha   90.00
_cell.angle_beta   90.00
_cell.angle_gamma   90.00
#
_symmetry.space_group_name_H-M   'P 1'
#
loop_
_entity.id
_entity.type
_entity.pdbx_description
1 polymer ?
#
loop_
_entity_poly.entity_id
_entity_poly.type
_entity_poly.pdbx_seq_one_letter_code
_entity_poly.pdbx_strand_id
1 'polypeptide(L)'
;MEYFDKKITYLRGLCDGSGFDPDTKEGKIFHGIMDILEDMAFMLETFLDDEELEEMELDEEETEEPVYFYSFICPNCGEEIDVDEETMETQKEIACPACGNSIPMGTMDIDELKF
;
A
#
# COMPACT_ATOMS: atom_id res chain seq x y z
N MET A 1 -13.72 -11.89 13.72
CA MET A 1 -13.30 -10.95 12.64
C MET A 1 -13.72 -11.46 11.26
N GLU A 2 -14.88 -11.05 10.74
CA GLU A 2 -15.49 -11.67 9.54
C GLU A 2 -14.84 -11.29 8.19
N TYR A 3 -13.85 -10.38 8.18
CA TYR A 3 -13.28 -9.85 6.94
C TYR A 3 -12.40 -10.88 6.20
N PHE A 4 -11.45 -11.51 6.90
CA PHE A 4 -10.55 -12.48 6.29
C PHE A 4 -11.30 -13.73 5.82
N ASP A 5 -12.22 -14.25 6.63
CA ASP A 5 -13.08 -15.38 6.28
C ASP A 5 -13.88 -15.13 4.99
N LYS A 6 -14.47 -13.94 4.85
CA LYS A 6 -15.20 -13.56 3.62
C LYS A 6 -14.30 -13.54 2.40
N LYS A 7 -13.08 -13.01 2.53
CA LYS A 7 -12.11 -12.92 1.42
C LYS A 7 -11.57 -14.29 1.03
N ILE A 8 -11.23 -15.12 2.02
CA ILE A 8 -10.76 -16.49 1.82
C ILE A 8 -11.88 -17.32 1.18
N THR A 9 -13.11 -17.26 1.71
CA THR A 9 -14.26 -17.97 1.12
C THR A 9 -14.50 -17.56 -0.33
N TYR A 10 -14.39 -16.26 -0.64
CA TYR A 10 -14.49 -15.77 -2.01
C TYR A 10 -13.40 -16.34 -2.92
N LEU A 11 -12.14 -16.36 -2.48
CA LEU A 11 -11.03 -16.93 -3.23
C LEU A 11 -11.17 -18.45 -3.43
N ARG A 12 -11.69 -19.18 -2.44
CA ARG A 12 -11.98 -20.62 -2.55
C ARG A 12 -13.06 -20.85 -3.62
N GLY A 13 -14.13 -20.06 -3.60
CA GLY A 13 -15.16 -20.10 -4.63
C GLY A 13 -14.65 -19.75 -6.03
N LEU A 14 -13.72 -18.81 -6.16
CA LEU A 14 -13.05 -18.52 -7.42
C LEU A 14 -12.15 -19.67 -7.88
N CYS A 15 -11.43 -20.32 -6.97
CA CYS A 15 -10.60 -21.48 -7.30
C CYS A 15 -11.45 -22.63 -7.85
N ASP A 16 -12.56 -22.93 -7.17
CA ASP A 16 -13.51 -23.95 -7.60
C ASP A 16 -14.18 -23.59 -8.93
N GLY A 17 -14.61 -22.34 -9.09
CA GLY A 17 -15.25 -21.84 -10.31
C GLY A 17 -14.31 -21.75 -11.52
N SER A 18 -13.00 -21.63 -11.30
CA SER A 18 -11.99 -21.54 -12.35
C SER A 18 -11.49 -22.92 -12.83
N GLY A 19 -11.99 -24.01 -12.23
CA GLY A 19 -11.64 -25.38 -12.61
C GLY A 19 -10.32 -25.87 -12.01
N PHE A 20 -9.85 -25.29 -10.91
CA PHE A 20 -8.71 -25.81 -10.16
C PHE A 20 -9.13 -26.99 -9.27
N ASP A 21 -9.35 -28.13 -9.93
CA ASP A 21 -9.72 -29.37 -9.28
C ASP A 21 -8.65 -29.79 -8.25
N PRO A 22 -9.04 -30.10 -6.99
CA PRO A 22 -8.12 -30.50 -5.92
C PRO A 22 -7.21 -31.70 -6.24
N ASP A 23 -7.51 -32.49 -7.26
CA ASP A 23 -6.68 -33.63 -7.67
C ASP A 23 -5.54 -33.25 -8.64
N THR A 24 -5.64 -32.09 -9.28
CA THR A 24 -4.62 -31.54 -10.18
C THR A 24 -3.41 -31.02 -9.40
N LYS A 25 -2.27 -30.84 -10.08
CA LYS A 25 -1.07 -30.31 -9.41
C LYS A 25 -1.29 -28.87 -8.96
N GLU A 26 -1.96 -28.10 -9.80
CA GLU A 26 -2.29 -26.71 -9.59
C GLU A 26 -3.35 -26.57 -8.50
N GLY A 27 -4.43 -27.38 -8.54
CA GLY A 27 -5.45 -27.38 -7.50
C GLY A 27 -4.91 -27.73 -6.12
N LYS A 28 -4.02 -28.72 -6.01
CA LYS A 28 -3.34 -29.03 -4.72
C LYS A 28 -2.58 -27.85 -4.15
N ILE A 29 -1.92 -27.08 -5.01
CA ILE A 29 -1.18 -25.89 -4.60
C ILE A 29 -2.15 -24.78 -4.17
N PHE A 30 -3.17 -24.47 -4.98
CA PHE A 30 -4.11 -23.39 -4.68
C PHE A 30 -4.95 -23.69 -3.44
N HIS A 31 -5.51 -24.89 -3.32
CA HIS A 31 -6.23 -25.31 -2.12
C HIS A 31 -5.32 -25.33 -0.90
N GLY A 32 -4.08 -25.81 -1.03
CA GLY A 32 -3.11 -25.74 0.07
C GLY A 32 -2.76 -24.30 0.49
N ILE A 33 -2.68 -23.34 -0.44
CA ILE A 33 -2.51 -21.91 -0.11
C ILE A 33 -3.74 -21.39 0.64
N MET A 34 -4.95 -21.76 0.21
CA MET A 34 -6.19 -21.38 0.89
C MET A 34 -6.22 -21.87 2.34
N ASP A 35 -5.81 -23.12 2.58
CA ASP A 35 -5.76 -23.70 3.93
C ASP A 35 -4.76 -22.95 4.83
N ILE A 36 -3.58 -22.59 4.31
CA ILE A 36 -2.60 -21.78 5.05
C ILE A 36 -3.16 -20.39 5.37
N LEU A 37 -3.90 -19.77 4.45
CA LEU A 37 -4.53 -18.47 4.69
C LEU A 37 -5.61 -18.55 5.78
N GLU A 38 -6.35 -19.66 5.86
CA GLU A 38 -7.31 -19.93 6.96
C GLU A 38 -6.59 -20.03 8.30
N ASP A 39 -5.49 -20.80 8.35
CA ASP A 39 -4.67 -20.93 9.57
C ASP A 39 -4.07 -19.59 10.02
N MET A 40 -3.62 -18.76 9.07
CA MET A 40 -3.11 -17.41 9.34
C MET A 40 -4.22 -16.48 9.86
N ALA A 41 -5.42 -16.54 9.29
CA ALA A 41 -6.55 -15.74 9.74
C ALA A 41 -6.96 -16.10 11.17
N PHE A 42 -7.02 -17.40 11.49
CA PHE A 42 -7.31 -17.88 12.84
C PHE A 42 -6.24 -17.47 13.85
N MET A 43 -4.96 -17.56 13.47
CA MET A 43 -3.85 -17.15 14.32
C MET A 43 -3.92 -15.65 14.62
N LEU A 44 -4.17 -14.80 13.61
CA LEU A 44 -4.35 -13.36 13.78
C LEU A 44 -5.56 -13.05 14.67
N GLU A 45 -6.67 -13.74 14.51
CA GLU A 45 -7.84 -13.58 15.37
C GLU A 45 -7.50 -13.91 16.83
N THR A 46 -6.77 -15.00 17.07
CA THR A 46 -6.34 -15.38 18.42
C THR A 46 -5.36 -14.36 19.02
N PHE A 47 -4.42 -13.83 18.23
CA PHE A 47 -3.49 -12.79 18.71
C PHE A 47 -4.20 -11.49 19.06
N LEU A 48 -5.18 -11.08 18.26
CA LEU A 48 -5.95 -9.87 18.49
C LEU A 48 -7.01 -10.03 19.61
N ASP A 49 -7.40 -11.26 19.94
CA ASP A 49 -8.30 -11.56 21.05
C ASP A 49 -7.55 -11.70 22.41
N ASP A 50 -6.27 -12.11 22.41
CA ASP A 50 -5.44 -12.27 23.62
C ASP A 50 -4.71 -10.98 24.04
N GLU A 51 -4.53 -10.02 23.13
CA GLU A 51 -4.15 -8.64 23.48
C GLU A 51 -5.42 -7.84 23.76
N GLU A 52 -5.57 -7.40 25.01
CA GLU A 52 -6.30 -6.18 25.35
C GLU A 52 -5.93 -5.10 24.32
N LEU A 53 -6.75 -4.96 23.27
CA LEU A 53 -6.77 -3.82 22.38
C LEU A 53 -7.42 -2.64 23.14
N GLU A 54 -6.96 -2.38 24.37
CA GLU A 54 -6.98 -1.03 24.92
C GLU A 54 -6.16 -0.17 23.93
N GLU A 55 -6.83 0.80 23.30
CA GLU A 55 -6.25 1.82 22.41
C GLU A 55 -5.90 1.43 20.96
N MET A 56 -6.84 0.76 20.28
CA MET A 56 -7.21 1.24 18.94
C MET A 56 -8.70 1.60 18.87
N GLU A 57 -9.22 2.22 19.94
CA GLU A 57 -10.09 3.38 19.69
C GLU A 57 -9.23 4.35 18.88
N LEU A 58 -9.28 4.23 17.55
CA LEU A 58 -9.12 5.38 16.68
C LEU A 58 -10.11 6.39 17.22
N ASP A 59 -9.62 7.29 18.06
CA ASP A 59 -10.32 8.51 18.39
C ASP A 59 -10.71 9.10 17.04
N GLU A 60 -12.01 9.08 16.74
CA GLU A 60 -12.57 9.66 15.51
C GLU A 60 -12.32 11.19 15.44
N GLU A 61 -11.56 11.76 16.40
CA GLU A 61 -11.12 13.15 16.49
C GLU A 61 -9.64 13.42 16.13
N GLU A 62 -8.86 12.44 15.61
CA GLU A 62 -7.60 12.75 14.95
C GLU A 62 -7.51 12.07 13.57
N THR A 63 -8.26 12.63 12.62
CA THR A 63 -8.03 12.42 11.19
C THR A 63 -6.66 13.03 10.83
N GLU A 64 -5.56 12.40 11.21
CA GLU A 64 -4.29 12.62 10.53
C GLU A 64 -4.47 12.07 9.11
N GLU A 65 -4.81 12.96 8.18
CA GLU A 65 -4.79 12.64 6.76
C GLU A 65 -3.44 11.98 6.43
N PRO A 66 -3.40 10.83 5.74
CA PRO A 66 -2.15 10.17 5.42
C PRO A 66 -1.25 11.13 4.65
N VAL A 67 -0.10 11.50 5.22
CA VAL A 67 0.86 12.42 4.60
C VAL A 67 1.58 11.70 3.45
N TYR A 68 1.34 12.13 2.21
CA TYR A 68 2.01 11.61 1.03
C TYR A 68 3.30 12.39 0.73
N PHE A 69 4.36 11.67 0.37
CA PHE A 69 5.61 12.24 -0.11
C PHE A 69 5.89 11.82 -1.55
N TYR A 70 6.48 12.72 -2.33
CA TYR A 70 6.92 12.53 -3.70
C TYR A 70 8.45 12.49 -3.75
N SER A 71 9.02 11.41 -4.29
CA SER A 71 10.47 11.23 -4.40
C SER A 71 10.98 11.63 -5.79
N PHE A 72 12.05 12.43 -5.81
CA PHE A 72 12.74 12.89 -7.02
C PHE A 72 14.22 12.56 -6.97
N ILE A 73 14.78 12.22 -8.13
CA ILE A 73 16.23 12.02 -8.28
C ILE A 73 16.85 13.29 -8.87
N CYS A 74 17.78 13.91 -8.14
CA CYS A 74 18.49 15.08 -8.61
C CYS A 74 19.31 14.76 -9.88
N PRO A 75 19.10 15.45 -11.02
CA PRO A 75 19.82 15.15 -12.26
C PRO A 75 21.31 15.49 -12.21
N ASN A 76 21.75 16.34 -11.27
CA ASN A 76 23.14 16.78 -11.18
C ASN A 76 24.01 15.87 -10.30
N CYS A 77 23.48 15.35 -9.19
CA CYS A 77 24.25 14.56 -8.22
C CYS A 77 23.69 13.16 -7.95
N GLY A 78 22.46 12.85 -8.39
CA GLY A 78 21.81 11.56 -8.18
C GLY A 78 21.19 11.37 -6.79
N GLU A 79 21.19 12.40 -5.94
CA GLU A 79 20.56 12.35 -4.62
C GLU A 79 19.04 12.20 -4.75
N GLU A 80 18.46 11.34 -3.91
CA GLU A 80 17.01 11.18 -3.77
C GLU A 80 16.45 12.22 -2.80
N ILE A 81 15.37 12.88 -3.19
CA ILE A 81 14.78 14.01 -2.46
C ILE A 81 13.28 13.75 -2.31
N ASP A 82 12.84 13.61 -1.07
CA ASP A 82 11.44 13.49 -0.72
C ASP A 82 10.82 14.87 -0.47
N VAL A 83 9.63 15.08 -1.02
CA VAL A 83 8.92 16.36 -0.99
C VAL A 83 7.46 16.13 -0.62
N ASP A 84 6.92 16.96 0.28
CA ASP A 84 5.51 16.93 0.65
C ASP A 84 4.58 17.49 -0.44
N GLU A 85 3.29 17.21 -0.32
CA GLU A 85 2.26 17.67 -1.26
C GLU A 85 2.18 19.20 -1.35
N GLU A 86 2.27 19.90 -0.21
CA GLU A 86 2.23 21.37 -0.19
C GLU A 86 3.36 21.97 -1.03
N THR A 87 4.59 21.45 -0.89
CA THR A 87 5.75 21.92 -1.65
C THR A 87 5.60 21.59 -3.14
N MET A 88 5.06 20.43 -3.48
CA MET A 88 4.75 20.06 -4.87
C MET A 88 3.74 21.00 -5.53
N GLU A 89 2.72 21.44 -4.80
CA GLU A 89 1.69 22.34 -5.34
C GLU A 89 2.12 23.81 -5.37
N THR A 90 2.93 24.23 -4.39
CA THR A 90 3.29 25.65 -4.21
C THR A 90 4.58 26.05 -4.89
N GLN A 91 5.57 25.16 -4.97
CA GLN A 91 6.91 25.49 -5.47
C GLN A 91 7.13 24.91 -6.87
N LYS A 92 7.53 25.78 -7.81
CA LYS A 92 7.89 25.37 -9.17
C LYS A 92 9.31 24.81 -9.28
N GLU A 93 10.18 25.14 -8.32
CA GLU A 93 11.57 24.67 -8.29
C GLU A 93 12.03 24.47 -6.85
N ILE A 94 12.76 23.38 -6.59
CA ILE A 94 13.39 23.10 -5.30
C ILE A 94 14.91 23.03 -5.44
N ALA A 95 15.64 23.33 -4.36
CA ALA A 95 17.09 23.20 -4.34
C ALA A 95 17.51 21.84 -3.78
N CYS A 96 18.34 21.10 -4.53
CA CYS A 96 18.90 19.85 -4.04
C CYS A 96 19.76 20.09 -2.78
N PRO A 97 19.51 19.38 -1.67
CA PRO A 97 20.25 19.57 -0.42
C PRO A 97 21.73 19.17 -0.53
N ALA A 98 22.07 18.23 -1.42
CA ALA A 98 23.43 17.73 -1.59
C ALA A 98 24.32 18.64 -2.46
N CYS A 99 23.77 19.25 -3.51
CA CYS A 99 24.57 20.00 -4.49
C CYS A 99 24.08 21.43 -4.78
N GLY A 100 22.93 21.82 -4.25
CA GLY A 100 22.33 23.15 -4.47
C GLY A 100 21.75 23.35 -5.87
N ASN A 101 21.71 22.32 -6.73
CA ASN A 101 21.12 22.42 -8.06
C ASN A 101 19.60 22.63 -7.96
N SER A 102 19.05 23.54 -8.76
CA SER A 102 17.60 23.73 -8.86
C SER A 102 16.97 22.60 -9.68
N ILE A 103 15.92 22.00 -9.13
CA ILE A 103 15.14 20.92 -9.74
C ILE A 103 13.75 21.49 -10.01
N PRO A 104 13.32 21.56 -11.28
CA PRO A 104 11.97 21.97 -11.61
C PRO A 104 10.97 20.90 -11.18
N MET A 105 9.96 21.32 -10.43
CA MET A 105 8.83 20.47 -10.07
C MET A 105 7.88 20.41 -11.26
N GLY A 106 7.31 19.23 -11.50
CA GLY A 106 6.31 19.04 -12.56
C GLY A 106 5.06 19.89 -12.27
N THR A 107 4.42 20.38 -13.32
CA THR A 107 3.14 21.08 -13.21
C THR A 107 2.01 20.07 -13.45
N MET A 108 0.94 20.13 -12.65
CA MET A 108 -0.30 19.36 -12.88
C MET A 108 -1.11 19.91 -14.05
N ASP A 109 -0.80 21.12 -14.50
CA ASP A 109 -1.43 21.76 -15.64
C ASP A 109 -0.80 21.23 -16.93
N ILE A 110 -1.48 20.26 -17.55
CA ILE A 110 -1.05 19.61 -18.79
C ILE A 110 -0.81 20.66 -19.89
N ASP A 111 -1.51 21.81 -19.84
CA ASP A 111 -1.35 22.89 -20.82
C ASP A 111 -0.03 23.67 -20.62
N GLU A 112 0.59 23.60 -19.44
CA GLU A 112 1.94 24.16 -19.18
C GLU A 112 3.08 23.20 -19.58
N LEU A 113 2.79 21.93 -19.85
CA LEU A 113 3.78 20.94 -20.31
C LEU A 113 4.13 21.20 -21.78
N LYS A 114 5.20 21.97 -22.01
CA LYS A 114 5.78 22.15 -23.35
C LYS A 114 6.64 20.94 -23.71
N PHE A 115 6.07 20.04 -24.51
CA PHE A 115 6.80 18.96 -25.21
C PHE A 115 7.64 19.52 -26.36
#